data_AF-A0A9E3WSL0-F1
#
_entry.id   AF-A0A9E3WSL0-F1
#
_cell.length_a   1.000
_cell.length_b   1.000
_cell.length_c   1.000
_cell.angle_alpha   90.00
_cell.angle_beta   90.00
_cell.angle_gamma   90.00
#
_symmetry.space_group_name_H-M   'P 1'
#
loop_
_entity.id
_entity.type
_entity.pdbx_description
1 polymer ?
#
loop_
_entity_poly.entity_id
_entity_poly.type
_entity_poly.pdbx_seq_one_letter_code
_entity_poly.pdbx_strand_id
1 'polypeptide(L)'
;VAYFLLTGEPPFPYSQPIKVLLAHASEEPRPPSAIRADVPQDLEAVILRSLQKRPGDRYQTVLELREALLQCESAGAWTREMASTWWQSASGDPIELAQSEAAPA
;
A
#
# COMPACT_ATOMS: atom_id res chain seq x y z
N VAL A 1 -2.97 -4.46 2.37
CA VAL A 1 -1.72 -4.73 1.62
C VAL A 1 -1.19 -3.46 0.95
N ALA A 2 -1.91 -2.84 0.00
CA ALA A 2 -1.43 -1.65 -0.72
C ALA A 2 -0.86 -0.53 0.19
N TYR A 3 -1.56 -0.23 1.29
CA TYR A 3 -1.06 0.70 2.31
C TYR A 3 0.38 0.40 2.77
N PHE A 4 0.64 -0.87 3.12
CA PHE A 4 1.97 -1.31 3.57
C PHE A 4 3.01 -1.19 2.48
N LEU A 5 2.66 -1.52 1.23
CA LEU A 5 3.60 -1.41 0.11
C LEU A 5 4.05 0.03 -0.14
N LEU A 6 3.20 1.03 0.15
CA LEU A 6 3.55 2.44 0.00
C LEU A 6 4.33 2.99 1.20
N THR A 7 3.97 2.55 2.41
CA THR A 7 4.43 3.19 3.66
C THR A 7 5.52 2.41 4.39
N GLY A 8 5.69 1.12 4.10
CA GLY A 8 6.56 0.21 4.84
C GLY A 8 5.98 -0.25 6.20
N GLU A 9 4.79 0.23 6.59
CA GLU A 9 4.16 -0.10 7.87
C GLU A 9 2.67 -0.46 7.70
N PRO A 10 2.08 -1.29 8.59
CA PRO A 10 0.66 -1.59 8.52
C PRO A 10 -0.18 -0.35 8.87
N PRO A 11 -1.46 -0.28 8.42
CA PRO A 11 -2.33 0.85 8.71
C PRO A 11 -2.58 1.09 10.21
N PHE A 12 -2.41 0.05 11.04
CA PHE A 12 -2.52 0.12 12.50
C PHE A 12 -1.28 -0.53 13.14
N PRO A 13 -0.21 0.24 13.41
CA PRO A 13 1.08 -0.29 13.88
C PRO A 13 1.08 -0.54 15.40
N TYR A 14 0.11 -1.31 15.90
CA TYR A 14 0.07 -1.71 17.31
C TYR A 14 0.75 -3.07 17.52
N SER A 15 1.52 -3.21 18.61
CA SER A 15 2.16 -4.47 19.00
C SER A 15 1.21 -5.46 19.68
N GLN A 16 0.10 -4.98 20.26
CA GLN A 16 -0.86 -5.80 20.99
C GLN A 16 -2.01 -6.23 20.05
N PRO A 17 -2.29 -7.54 19.88
CA PRO A 17 -3.32 -8.01 18.95
C PRO A 17 -4.72 -7.43 19.22
N ILE A 18 -5.08 -7.26 20.49
CA ILE A 18 -6.38 -6.69 20.85
C ILE A 18 -6.53 -5.22 20.38
N LYS A 19 -5.45 -4.44 20.42
CA LYS A 19 -5.45 -3.06 19.92
C LYS A 19 -5.58 -3.03 18.40
N VAL A 20 -4.89 -3.92 17.70
CA VAL A 20 -5.02 -4.08 16.24
C VAL A 20 -6.47 -4.39 15.85
N LEU A 21 -7.12 -5.32 16.56
CA LEU A 21 -8.53 -5.66 16.33
C LEU A 21 -9.47 -4.46 16.54
N LEU A 22 -9.30 -3.73 17.66
CA LEU A 22 -10.11 -2.54 17.96
C LEU A 22 -9.90 -1.42 16.92
N ALA A 23 -8.67 -1.23 16.48
CA ALA A 23 -8.33 -0.25 15.46
C ALA A 23 -8.96 -0.60 14.11
N HIS A 24 -8.90 -1.88 13.71
CA HIS A 24 -9.60 -2.36 12.53
C HIS A 24 -11.12 -2.16 12.62
N ALA A 25 -11.71 -2.20 13.82
CA ALA A 25 -13.14 -1.98 14.03
C ALA A 25 -13.54 -0.49 13.93
N SER A 26 -12.71 0.44 14.41
CA SER A 26 -13.17 1.82 14.67
C SER A 26 -12.21 2.95 14.29
N GLU A 27 -10.90 2.71 14.24
CA GLU A 27 -9.91 3.78 14.04
C GLU A 27 -9.67 4.08 12.56
N GLU A 28 -9.63 5.35 12.19
CA GLU A 28 -9.18 5.75 10.86
C GLU A 28 -7.66 5.58 10.73
N PRO A 29 -7.16 4.95 9.65
CA PRO A 29 -5.74 4.83 9.44
C PRO A 29 -5.12 6.21 9.16
N ARG A 30 -3.87 6.41 9.58
CA ARG A 30 -3.09 7.58 9.17
C ARG A 30 -3.02 7.64 7.64
N PRO A 31 -3.15 8.81 6.99
CA PRO A 31 -2.95 8.89 5.55
C PRO A 31 -1.52 8.47 5.14
N PRO A 32 -1.34 7.62 4.11
CA PRO A 32 -0.01 7.30 3.57
C PRO A 32 0.89 8.51 3.30
N SER A 33 0.34 9.60 2.79
CA SER A 33 1.02 10.86 2.48
C SER A 33 1.64 11.52 3.72
N ALA A 34 1.07 11.27 4.90
CA ALA A 34 1.63 11.74 6.17
C ALA A 34 2.88 10.96 6.60
N ILE A 35 3.12 9.77 6.04
CA ILE A 35 4.32 8.94 6.26
C ILE A 35 5.31 9.14 5.12
N ARG A 36 4.80 9.19 3.88
CA ARG A 36 5.57 9.28 2.65
C ARG A 36 4.96 10.34 1.73
N ALA A 37 5.57 11.53 1.68
CA ALA A 37 5.01 12.72 1.05
C ALA A 37 4.88 12.67 -0.48
N ASP A 38 5.61 11.77 -1.16
CA ASP A 38 5.54 11.57 -2.61
C ASP A 38 4.40 10.63 -3.05
N VAL A 39 3.54 10.17 -2.12
CA VAL A 39 2.35 9.40 -2.46
C VAL A 39 1.32 10.30 -3.18
N PRO A 40 0.89 9.96 -4.40
CA PRO A 40 -0.16 10.69 -5.11
C PRO A 40 -1.49 10.71 -4.33
N GLN A 41 -2.14 11.88 -4.29
CA GLN A 41 -3.37 12.08 -3.50
C GLN A 41 -4.55 11.23 -3.99
N ASP A 42 -4.64 11.02 -5.29
CA ASP A 42 -5.68 10.20 -5.92
C ASP A 42 -5.53 8.71 -5.54
N LEU A 43 -4.31 8.18 -5.58
CA LEU A 43 -4.00 6.82 -5.12
C LEU A 43 -4.24 6.65 -3.62
N GLU A 44 -3.86 7.64 -2.81
CA GLU A 44 -4.17 7.66 -1.37
C GLU A 44 -5.68 7.57 -1.13
N ALA A 45 -6.49 8.34 -1.86
CA ALA A 45 -7.94 8.31 -1.73
C ALA A 45 -8.52 6.92 -2.03
N VAL A 46 -8.04 6.23 -3.08
CA VAL A 46 -8.45 4.85 -3.40
C VAL A 46 -8.10 3.88 -2.26
N ILE A 47 -6.89 4.00 -1.70
CA ILE A 47 -6.44 3.15 -0.60
C ILE A 47 -7.26 3.39 0.67
N LEU A 48 -7.47 4.65 1.05
CA LEU A 48 -8.24 5.01 2.24
C LEU A 48 -9.72 4.62 2.10
N ARG A 49 -10.33 4.77 0.92
CA ARG A 49 -11.69 4.27 0.65
C ARG A 49 -11.77 2.75 0.81
N SER A 50 -10.76 2.02 0.36
CA SER A 50 -10.69 0.57 0.53
C SER A 50 -10.59 0.13 1.99
N LEU A 51 -10.09 1.00 2.88
CA LEU A 51 -9.92 0.76 4.31
C LEU A 51 -11.10 1.24 5.17
N GLN A 52 -12.16 1.79 4.55
CA GLN A 52 -13.34 2.26 5.27
C GLN A 52 -13.96 1.16 6.14
N LYS A 53 -14.51 1.53 7.29
CA LYS A 53 -15.02 0.54 8.27
C LYS A 53 -16.30 -0.10 7.80
N ARG A 54 -17.22 0.71 7.30
CA ARG A 54 -18.51 0.26 6.79
C ARG A 54 -18.31 -0.34 5.39
N PRO A 55 -18.77 -1.59 5.14
CA PRO A 55 -18.63 -2.21 3.83
C PRO A 55 -19.26 -1.38 2.69
N GLY A 56 -20.37 -0.68 2.94
CA GLY A 56 -21.04 0.17 1.96
C GLY A 56 -20.23 1.40 1.51
N ASP A 57 -19.25 1.83 2.30
CA ASP A 57 -18.41 2.99 1.98
C ASP A 57 -17.19 2.59 1.13
N ARG A 58 -16.93 1.27 0.98
CA ARG A 58 -15.86 0.71 0.16
C ARG A 58 -16.27 0.61 -1.31
N TYR A 59 -15.33 0.17 -2.13
CA TYR A 59 -15.64 -0.36 -3.46
C TYR A 59 -16.44 -1.66 -3.31
N GLN A 60 -17.59 -1.73 -3.98
CA GLN A 60 -18.51 -2.86 -3.86
C GLN A 60 -18.06 -4.06 -4.70
N THR A 61 -17.24 -3.82 -5.71
CA THR A 61 -16.67 -4.88 -6.55
C THR A 61 -15.19 -4.63 -6.81
N VAL A 62 -14.47 -5.71 -7.12
CA VAL A 62 -13.07 -5.60 -7.57
C VAL A 62 -12.94 -4.83 -8.89
N LEU A 63 -13.98 -4.87 -9.74
CA LEU A 63 -14.01 -4.11 -11.00
C LEU A 63 -14.08 -2.61 -10.71
N GLU A 64 -14.91 -2.19 -9.77
CA GLU A 64 -14.99 -0.77 -9.35
C GLU A 64 -13.65 -0.28 -8.79
N LEU A 65 -13.00 -1.09 -7.94
CA LEU A 65 -11.66 -0.79 -7.43
C LEU A 65 -10.63 -0.70 -8.57
N ARG A 66 -10.67 -1.64 -9.52
CA ARG A 66 -9.76 -1.64 -10.68
C ARG A 66 -9.93 -0.37 -11.51
N GLU A 67 -11.17 0.02 -11.82
CA GLU A 67 -11.42 1.25 -12.58
C GLU A 67 -10.91 2.47 -11.82
N ALA A 68 -11.16 2.56 -10.51
CA ALA A 68 -10.62 3.67 -9.70
C ALA A 68 -9.08 3.72 -9.72
N LEU A 69 -8.40 2.58 -9.63
CA LEU A 69 -6.94 2.51 -9.73
C LEU A 69 -6.44 2.93 -11.11
N LEU A 70 -7.15 2.58 -12.19
CA LEU A 70 -6.79 2.96 -13.56
C LEU A 70 -6.96 4.46 -13.85
N GLN A 71 -7.82 5.14 -13.10
CA GLN A 71 -7.99 6.58 -13.21
C GLN A 71 -6.94 7.39 -12.44
N CYS A 72 -6.09 6.73 -11.63
CA CYS A 72 -5.01 7.43 -10.93
C CYS A 72 -3.94 7.88 -11.94
N GLU A 73 -3.39 9.07 -11.75
CA GLU A 73 -2.37 9.68 -12.62
C GLU A 73 -1.16 8.75 -12.83
N SER A 74 -0.75 8.05 -11.76
CA SER A 74 0.40 7.14 -11.79
C SER A 74 0.14 5.81 -12.52
N ALA A 75 -1.11 5.46 -12.85
CA ALA A 75 -1.46 4.14 -13.38
C ALA A 75 -0.81 3.83 -14.73
N GLY A 76 -0.53 4.87 -15.54
CA GLY A 76 0.12 4.75 -16.84
C GLY A 76 1.64 4.95 -16.82
N ALA A 77 2.21 5.40 -15.70
CA ALA A 77 3.62 5.76 -15.61
C ALA A 77 4.55 4.53 -15.53
N TRP A 78 4.03 3.38 -15.07
CA TRP A 78 4.78 2.15 -14.92
C TRP A 78 4.25 1.07 -15.88
N THR A 79 4.95 0.85 -16.99
CA THR A 79 4.49 -0.11 -18.01
C THR A 79 4.81 -1.56 -17.64
N ARG A 80 4.15 -2.51 -18.30
CA ARG A 80 4.43 -3.94 -18.13
C ARG A 80 5.85 -4.28 -18.59
N GLU A 81 6.35 -3.61 -19.62
CA GLU A 81 7.72 -3.75 -20.10
C GLU A 81 8.72 -3.28 -19.03
N MET A 82 8.49 -2.09 -18.45
CA MET A 82 9.31 -1.57 -17.35
C MET A 82 9.31 -2.51 -16.14
N ALA A 83 8.13 -3.03 -15.78
CA ALA A 83 8.00 -4.02 -14.71
C ALA A 83 8.82 -5.29 -15.01
N SER A 84 8.73 -5.83 -16.22
CA SER A 84 9.45 -7.02 -16.65
C SER A 84 10.96 -6.81 -16.61
N THR A 85 11.45 -5.68 -17.14
CA THR A 85 12.87 -5.31 -17.10
C THR A 85 13.35 -5.15 -15.67
N TRP A 86 12.56 -4.49 -14.81
CA TRP A 86 12.90 -4.34 -13.40
C TRP A 86 13.02 -5.70 -12.72
N TRP A 87 12.05 -6.60 -12.85
CA TRP A 87 12.10 -7.95 -12.27
C TRP A 87 13.26 -8.80 -12.80
N GLN A 88 13.61 -8.67 -14.08
CA GLN A 88 14.78 -9.34 -14.67
C GLN A 88 16.10 -8.77 -14.14
N SER A 89 16.17 -7.46 -13.92
CA SER A 89 17.37 -6.80 -13.36
C SER A 89 17.50 -7.01 -11.85
N ALA A 90 16.37 -7.16 -11.15
CA ALA A 90 16.27 -7.43 -9.73
C ALA A 90 16.48 -8.92 -9.41
N SER A 91 17.13 -9.71 -10.29
CA SER A 91 17.42 -11.14 -10.11
C SER A 91 18.46 -11.45 -9.01
N GLY A 92 18.69 -10.53 -8.07
CA GLY A 92 19.22 -10.87 -6.76
C GLY A 92 18.02 -11.12 -5.84
N ASP A 93 18.02 -12.22 -5.09
CA ASP A 93 16.89 -12.57 -4.22
C ASP A 93 16.52 -11.34 -3.36
N PRO A 94 15.32 -10.74 -3.52
CA PRO A 94 14.96 -9.49 -2.83
C PRO A 94 15.03 -9.64 -1.30
N ILE A 95 14.88 -10.87 -0.80
CA ILE A 95 15.04 -11.23 0.60
C ILE A 95 16.52 -11.15 1.02
N GLU A 96 17.45 -11.52 0.14
CA GLU A 96 18.90 -11.47 0.39
C GLU A 96 19.44 -10.03 0.36
N LEU A 97 18.94 -9.19 -0.54
CA LEU A 97 19.26 -7.75 -0.61
C LEU A 97 18.77 -6.98 0.63
N ALA A 98 17.56 -7.27 1.11
CA ALA A 98 17.00 -6.65 2.33
C ALA A 98 17.70 -7.13 3.62
N GLN A 99 18.28 -8.34 3.62
CA GLN A 99 19.06 -8.87 4.76
C GLN A 99 20.50 -8.33 4.79
N SER A 100 21.06 -7.92 3.64
CA SER A 100 22.39 -7.31 3.52
C SER A 100 22.45 -5.88 4.09
N GLU A 101 21.37 -5.08 3.94
CA GLU A 101 21.30 -3.72 4.50
C GLU A 101 21.04 -3.66 6.02
N ALA A 102 20.68 -4.80 6.64
CA ALA A 102 20.30 -4.88 8.06
C ALA A 102 21.45 -5.30 9.01
N ALA A 103 22.70 -5.32 8.54
CA ALA A 103 23.86 -5.64 9.38
C ALA A 103 24.67 -4.39 9.77
N PRO A 104 24.51 -3.85 11.00
CA PRO A 104 25.55 -3.08 11.65
C PRO A 104 26.42 -3.99 12.53
N ALA A 105 27.70 -4.11 12.19
CA ALA A 105 28.85 -4.09 13.10
C ALA A 105 30.15 -4.19 12.29
#